data_AF-A0A669EK21-F1
#
_entry.id   AF-A0A669EK21-F1
#
_cell.length_a   1.000
_cell.length_b   1.000
_cell.length_c   1.000
_cell.angle_alpha   90.00
_cell.angle_beta   90.00
_cell.angle_gamma   90.00
#
_symmetry.space_group_name_H-M   'P 1'
#
loop_
_entity.id
_entity.type
_entity.pdbx_description
1 polymer ?
#
loop_
_entity_poly.entity_id
_entity_poly.type
_entity_poly.pdbx_seq_one_letter_code
_entity_poly.pdbx_strand_id
1 'polypeptide(L)'
;MRLKRFNVQMTPQICLSLCFSANSLFGMGNPLLDICAVVDKDFLDKYSLKPNDQILAEAKHKELFEELVKKFKVEYHAGGATQNSIKIAQWMIQEPHKVGTFFGCIGKDKFGEILKEKAEEVHVDAHYYEQDEEPTGTCAACITGDNRSLVANLAAANCYKKDKHLDLEENWKLVEKAKVYYIAGFFLTVSLESILKVAKHASENNKLFCMNLSAPFICQFFKDNLMQVMPYVDVLFGNETEATAFAKEQDFDTKDIKEIARKAQALPKDNKKRQRVVVITQGKDETVMALSDKIETFPVVKTDPKYIVDTNGAGDAFVGGFLSELVQEKPLDQCVKAAHYAANVIIQRAGCSFPEKPDFK
;
A
#
# COMPACT_ATOMS: atom_id res chain seq x y z
N MET A 1 17.02 54.33 -40.75
CA MET A 1 16.80 54.81 -39.36
C MET A 1 15.30 55.00 -39.12
N ARG A 2 14.65 54.06 -38.41
CA ARG A 2 13.46 54.26 -37.56
C ARG A 2 13.04 52.90 -36.99
N LEU A 3 13.63 52.55 -35.86
CA LEU A 3 13.16 51.46 -35.00
C LEU A 3 12.02 52.01 -34.13
N LYS A 4 10.81 51.50 -34.33
CA LYS A 4 9.71 51.61 -33.34
C LYS A 4 9.81 50.42 -32.40
N ARG A 5 9.91 50.71 -31.10
CA ARG A 5 9.81 49.75 -30.00
C ARG A 5 8.43 49.10 -30.04
N PHE A 6 8.36 47.78 -30.15
CA PHE A 6 7.22 46.99 -29.70
C PHE A 6 7.60 46.34 -28.38
N ASN A 7 6.99 46.84 -27.31
CA ASN A 7 6.97 46.23 -26.00
C ASN A 7 5.95 45.09 -26.09
N VAL A 8 6.40 43.84 -26.08
CA VAL A 8 5.52 42.69 -25.85
C VAL A 8 5.81 42.22 -24.43
N GLN A 9 4.93 42.59 -23.51
CA GLN A 9 4.84 41.94 -22.20
C GLN A 9 4.55 40.45 -22.45
N MET A 10 5.51 39.59 -22.12
CA MET A 10 5.25 38.16 -22.01
C MET A 10 4.36 37.94 -20.78
N THR A 11 3.11 37.56 -21.02
CA THR A 11 2.25 36.96 -20.00
C THR A 11 2.86 35.62 -19.57
N PRO A 12 2.85 35.27 -18.27
CA PRO A 12 3.29 33.96 -17.83
C PRO A 12 2.29 32.94 -18.37
N GLN A 13 2.81 32.05 -19.21
CA GLN A 13 2.13 30.89 -19.72
C GLN A 13 1.72 30.04 -18.51
N ILE A 14 0.45 30.11 -18.14
CA ILE A 14 -0.16 29.25 -17.13
C ILE A 14 0.03 27.83 -17.64
N CYS A 15 1.00 27.12 -17.05
CA CYS A 15 1.16 25.71 -17.21
C CYS A 15 -0.10 25.07 -16.61
N LEU A 16 -1.08 24.72 -17.46
CA LEU A 16 -2.15 23.80 -17.09
C LEU A 16 -1.51 22.41 -16.90
N SER A 17 -0.77 22.22 -15.80
CA SER A 17 -0.66 20.89 -15.22
C SER A 17 -2.05 20.52 -14.75
N LEU A 18 -2.60 19.40 -15.22
CA LEU A 18 -3.82 18.81 -14.71
C LEU A 18 -3.68 18.64 -13.18
N CYS A 19 -4.18 19.62 -12.40
CA CYS A 19 -4.23 19.50 -10.95
C CYS A 19 -5.22 18.39 -10.61
N PHE A 20 -4.71 17.26 -10.17
CA PHE A 20 -5.46 16.26 -9.43
C PHE A 20 -6.00 16.92 -8.14
N SER A 21 -7.21 16.56 -7.74
CA SER A 21 -7.92 17.18 -6.61
C SER A 21 -7.84 16.31 -5.35
N ALA A 22 -8.31 16.86 -4.22
CA ALA A 22 -8.63 16.05 -3.05
C ALA A 22 -9.48 14.82 -3.44
N ASN A 23 -9.24 13.71 -2.74
CA ASN A 23 -9.87 12.40 -2.93
C ASN A 23 -9.64 11.75 -4.32
N SER A 24 -8.59 12.13 -5.06
CA SER A 24 -8.28 11.50 -6.37
C SER A 24 -7.71 10.08 -6.25
N LEU A 25 -7.13 9.74 -5.10
CA LEU A 25 -6.62 8.40 -4.78
C LEU A 25 -7.45 7.82 -3.63
N PHE A 26 -8.04 6.65 -3.82
CA PHE A 26 -8.81 5.95 -2.78
C PHE A 26 -8.12 4.66 -2.37
N GLY A 27 -7.97 4.45 -1.07
CA GLY A 27 -7.60 3.17 -0.51
C GLY A 27 -8.56 2.69 0.57
N MET A 28 -8.66 1.37 0.71
CA MET A 28 -9.27 0.78 1.89
C MET A 28 -8.51 -0.47 2.31
N GLY A 29 -8.50 -0.76 3.62
CA GLY A 29 -7.74 -1.88 4.15
C GLY A 29 -7.86 -2.04 5.64
N ASN A 30 -6.86 -2.70 6.22
CA ASN A 30 -6.77 -2.96 7.65
C ASN A 30 -5.94 -1.86 8.32
N PRO A 31 -6.54 -0.88 9.01
CA PRO A 31 -5.79 0.07 9.80
C PRO A 31 -5.26 -0.62 11.05
N LEU A 32 -3.95 -0.57 11.25
CA LEU A 32 -3.28 -1.21 12.39
C LEU A 32 -2.38 -0.19 13.06
N LEU A 33 -2.36 -0.20 14.40
CA LEU A 33 -1.33 0.51 15.14
C LEU A 33 -0.07 -0.37 15.21
N ASP A 34 0.99 0.06 14.53
CA ASP A 34 2.28 -0.63 14.61
C ASP A 34 2.92 -0.33 15.96
N ILE A 35 3.28 -1.38 16.71
CA ILE A 35 4.00 -1.33 17.98
C ILE A 35 5.40 -1.85 17.73
N CYS A 36 6.34 -0.92 17.60
CA CYS A 36 7.70 -1.18 17.16
C CYS A 36 8.65 -1.25 18.36
N ALA A 37 9.43 -2.31 18.48
CA ALA A 37 10.46 -2.39 19.52
C ALA A 37 11.67 -3.21 19.06
N VAL A 38 12.86 -2.82 19.53
CA VAL A 38 14.06 -3.67 19.47
C VAL A 38 13.95 -4.69 20.61
N VAL A 39 13.88 -5.97 20.26
CA VAL A 39 13.70 -7.09 21.19
C VAL A 39 14.94 -8.00 21.22
N ASP A 40 14.94 -8.95 22.14
CA ASP A 40 15.95 -10.01 22.23
C ASP A 40 15.49 -11.30 21.51
N LYS A 41 16.43 -12.20 21.21
CA LYS A 41 16.14 -13.50 20.59
C LYS A 41 15.19 -14.34 21.46
N ASP A 42 15.34 -14.24 22.78
CA ASP A 42 14.52 -14.98 23.74
C ASP A 42 13.04 -14.60 23.63
N PHE A 43 12.74 -13.33 23.35
CA PHE A 43 11.37 -12.87 23.10
C PHE A 43 10.78 -13.48 21.82
N LEU A 44 11.55 -13.56 20.74
CA LEU A 44 11.10 -14.23 19.52
C LEU A 44 10.86 -15.72 19.76
N ASP A 45 11.81 -16.40 20.41
CA ASP A 45 11.73 -17.83 20.70
C ASP A 45 10.50 -18.15 21.58
N LYS A 46 10.23 -17.32 22.61
CA LYS A 46 9.07 -17.46 23.50
C LYS A 46 7.75 -17.50 22.74
N TYR A 47 7.61 -16.67 21.71
CA TYR A 47 6.40 -16.60 20.89
C TYR A 47 6.48 -17.43 19.61
N SER A 48 7.53 -18.26 19.45
CA SER A 48 7.78 -19.08 18.26
C SER A 48 7.83 -18.28 16.97
N LEU A 49 8.40 -17.07 17.03
CA LEU A 49 8.54 -16.17 15.89
C LEU A 49 9.87 -16.39 15.19
N LYS A 50 9.83 -16.48 13.87
CA LYS A 50 11.06 -16.49 13.07
C LYS A 50 11.54 -15.05 12.83
N PRO A 51 12.86 -14.83 12.70
CA PRO A 51 13.35 -13.59 12.10
C PRO A 51 12.69 -13.38 10.72
N ASN A 52 12.18 -12.17 10.46
CA ASN A 52 11.47 -11.78 9.22
C ASN A 52 10.12 -12.47 8.97
N ASP A 53 9.47 -13.03 10.00
CA ASP A 53 8.13 -13.59 9.86
C ASP A 53 7.08 -12.49 9.60
N GLN A 54 6.01 -12.84 8.88
CA GLN A 54 4.83 -11.98 8.73
C GLN A 54 3.58 -12.84 8.92
N ILE A 55 3.00 -12.80 10.11
CA ILE A 55 1.94 -13.72 10.51
C ILE A 55 0.75 -13.00 11.15
N LEU A 56 -0.39 -13.67 11.14
CA LEU A 56 -1.54 -13.28 11.96
C LEU A 56 -1.39 -13.83 13.38
N ALA A 57 -1.83 -13.03 14.36
CA ALA A 57 -1.78 -13.40 15.76
C ALA A 57 -2.72 -14.58 16.08
N GLU A 58 -2.14 -15.76 16.29
CA GLU A 58 -2.80 -16.89 16.98
C GLU A 58 -3.00 -16.66 18.49
N ALA A 59 -3.74 -17.56 19.15
CA ALA A 59 -4.00 -17.52 20.59
C ALA A 59 -2.73 -17.40 21.45
N LYS A 60 -1.63 -18.05 21.04
CA LYS A 60 -0.33 -18.00 21.74
C LYS A 60 0.34 -16.61 21.71
N HIS A 61 -0.07 -15.73 20.79
CA HIS A 61 0.49 -14.39 20.64
C HIS A 61 -0.32 -13.31 21.37
N LYS A 62 -1.44 -13.63 22.03
CA LYS A 62 -2.28 -12.63 22.70
C LYS A 62 -1.51 -11.80 23.74
N GLU A 63 -0.67 -12.45 24.53
CA GLU A 63 0.13 -11.79 25.57
C GLU A 63 1.33 -11.00 25.00
N LEU A 64 1.71 -11.24 23.74
CA LEU A 64 2.88 -10.63 23.10
C LEU A 64 2.81 -9.12 23.14
N PHE A 65 1.65 -8.54 22.76
CA PHE A 65 1.51 -7.09 22.61
C PHE A 65 1.65 -6.37 23.95
N GLU A 66 1.05 -6.90 25.01
CA GLU A 66 1.19 -6.33 26.36
C GLU A 66 2.62 -6.46 26.88
N GLU A 67 3.24 -7.63 26.70
CA GLU A 67 4.60 -7.86 27.17
C GLU A 67 5.61 -6.99 26.42
N LEU A 68 5.42 -6.81 25.10
CA LEU A 68 6.25 -5.94 24.27
C LEU A 68 6.28 -4.51 24.81
N VAL A 69 5.10 -3.96 25.13
CA VAL A 69 4.96 -2.59 25.68
C VAL A 69 5.50 -2.48 27.10
N LYS A 70 5.38 -3.54 27.92
CA LYS A 70 5.88 -3.55 29.31
C LYS A 70 7.40 -3.72 29.40
N LYS A 71 7.99 -4.56 28.55
CA LYS A 71 9.40 -4.97 28.65
C LYS A 71 10.35 -4.07 27.84
N PHE A 72 9.88 -3.50 26.72
CA PHE A 72 10.74 -2.77 25.79
C PHE A 72 10.30 -1.32 25.62
N LYS A 73 11.23 -0.47 25.17
CA LYS A 73 10.88 0.88 24.71
C LYS A 73 10.20 0.75 23.35
N VAL A 74 8.91 1.07 23.30
CA VAL A 74 8.10 0.97 22.08
C VAL A 74 7.92 2.34 21.41
N GLU A 75 7.75 2.29 20.09
CA GLU A 75 7.26 3.40 19.27
C GLU A 75 5.95 3.01 18.59
N TYR A 76 5.05 3.98 18.46
CA TYR A 76 3.73 3.79 17.84
C TYR A 76 3.67 4.51 16.50
N HIS A 77 3.21 3.81 15.47
CA HIS A 77 3.07 4.37 14.12
C HIS A 77 1.71 3.96 13.53
N ALA A 78 1.10 4.84 12.75
CA ALA A 78 -0.05 4.45 11.94
C ALA A 78 0.43 3.52 10.81
N GLY A 79 -0.05 2.28 10.86
CA GLY A 79 0.36 1.18 10.01
C GLY A 79 -0.81 0.56 9.25
N GLY A 80 -0.58 -0.65 8.75
CA GLY A 80 -1.47 -1.34 7.81
C GLY A 80 -1.09 -1.05 6.36
N ALA A 81 -0.95 -2.11 5.55
CA ALA A 81 -0.33 -2.04 4.23
C ALA A 81 -0.97 -0.99 3.29
N THR A 82 -2.31 -1.01 3.14
CA THR A 82 -2.99 0.00 2.32
C THR A 82 -2.79 1.41 2.90
N GLN A 83 -2.94 1.58 4.22
CA GLN A 83 -2.79 2.89 4.87
C GLN A 83 -1.36 3.44 4.71
N ASN A 84 -0.34 2.58 4.80
CA ASN A 84 1.05 2.91 4.53
C ASN A 84 1.24 3.43 3.10
N SER A 85 0.72 2.73 2.09
CA SER A 85 0.84 3.22 0.71
C SER A 85 0.12 4.55 0.48
N ILE A 86 -1.06 4.74 1.08
CA ILE A 86 -1.82 6.00 0.94
C ILE A 86 -1.10 7.17 1.62
N LYS A 87 -0.56 6.99 2.84
CA LYS A 87 0.21 8.06 3.51
C LYS A 87 1.49 8.42 2.74
N ILE A 88 2.17 7.43 2.15
CA ILE A 88 3.38 7.67 1.35
C ILE A 88 3.03 8.36 0.04
N ALA A 89 1.93 7.99 -0.60
CA ALA A 89 1.46 8.69 -1.79
C ALA A 89 1.14 10.16 -1.47
N GLN A 90 0.45 10.43 -0.36
CA GLN A 90 0.17 11.79 0.10
C GLN A 90 1.46 12.56 0.44
N TRP A 91 2.42 11.92 1.10
CA TRP A 91 3.74 12.51 1.37
C TRP A 91 4.49 12.85 0.09
N MET A 92 4.53 11.97 -0.91
CA MET A 92 5.16 12.25 -2.20
C MET A 92 4.50 13.42 -2.94
N ILE A 93 3.17 13.52 -2.83
CA ILE A 93 2.35 14.57 -3.45
C ILE A 93 2.55 15.93 -2.77
N GLN A 94 2.65 15.95 -1.43
CA GLN A 94 2.61 17.13 -0.57
C GLN A 94 1.28 17.90 -0.72
N GLU A 95 1.08 18.58 -1.84
CA GLU A 95 -0.09 19.42 -2.13
C GLU A 95 -0.81 18.98 -3.42
N PRO A 96 -2.15 19.06 -3.48
CA PRO A 96 -3.03 19.44 -2.37
C PRO A 96 -3.03 18.39 -1.25
N HIS A 97 -3.32 18.83 -0.02
CA HIS A 97 -3.66 17.93 1.07
C HIS A 97 -4.92 17.10 0.73
N LYS A 98 -5.10 15.95 1.39
CA LYS A 98 -6.30 15.11 1.29
C LYS A 98 -6.53 14.52 -0.10
N VAL A 99 -5.48 14.28 -0.88
CA VAL A 99 -5.56 13.56 -2.17
C VAL A 99 -5.83 12.08 -1.94
N GLY A 100 -5.18 11.49 -0.93
CA GLY A 100 -5.41 10.13 -0.49
C GLY A 100 -6.58 10.03 0.47
N THR A 101 -7.63 9.32 0.08
CA THR A 101 -8.72 8.87 0.97
C THR A 101 -8.38 7.48 1.52
N PHE A 102 -8.63 7.24 2.82
CA PHE A 102 -8.45 5.91 3.41
C PHE A 102 -9.68 5.46 4.20
N PHE A 103 -10.22 4.27 3.89
CA PHE A 103 -11.27 3.61 4.68
C PHE A 103 -10.75 2.37 5.41
N GLY A 104 -11.22 2.17 6.64
CA GLY A 104 -10.89 1.01 7.48
C GLY A 104 -11.80 0.92 8.69
N CYS A 105 -11.62 -0.10 9.54
CA CYS A 105 -12.38 -0.27 10.77
C CYS A 105 -11.46 -0.23 11.99
N ILE A 106 -11.83 0.57 12.99
CA ILE A 106 -11.08 0.74 14.25
C ILE A 106 -12.01 0.54 15.46
N GLY A 107 -11.42 0.34 16.64
CA GLY A 107 -12.15 0.36 17.90
C GLY A 107 -12.30 1.80 18.40
N LYS A 108 -13.37 2.06 19.18
CA LYS A 108 -13.52 3.31 19.94
C LYS A 108 -12.63 3.29 21.17
N ASP A 109 -11.33 3.37 20.93
CA ASP A 109 -10.31 3.31 21.96
C ASP A 109 -9.16 4.29 21.68
N LYS A 110 -8.23 4.35 22.64
CA LYS A 110 -7.06 5.24 22.56
C LYS A 110 -6.19 4.95 21.32
N PHE A 111 -6.12 3.71 20.86
CA PHE A 111 -5.33 3.35 19.68
C PHE A 111 -6.02 3.81 18.40
N GLY A 112 -7.36 3.75 18.35
CA GLY A 112 -8.16 4.32 17.27
C GLY A 112 -8.00 5.84 17.18
N GLU A 113 -7.99 6.55 18.30
CA GLU A 113 -7.69 7.99 18.33
C GLU A 113 -6.28 8.30 17.81
N ILE A 114 -5.26 7.54 18.24
CA ILE A 114 -3.89 7.71 17.74
C ILE A 114 -3.81 7.49 16.21
N LEU A 115 -4.53 6.50 15.67
CA LEU A 115 -4.56 6.27 14.23
C LEU A 115 -5.19 7.45 13.48
N LYS A 116 -6.27 8.03 14.01
CA LYS A 116 -6.91 9.23 13.45
C LYS A 116 -5.96 10.43 13.45
N GLU A 117 -5.33 10.72 14.59
CA GLU A 117 -4.35 11.80 14.72
C GLU A 117 -3.19 11.64 13.73
N LYS A 118 -2.61 10.44 13.66
CA LYS A 118 -1.47 10.14 12.79
C LYS A 118 -1.81 10.19 11.31
N ALA A 119 -3.05 9.87 10.92
CA ALA A 119 -3.51 10.00 9.53
C ALA A 119 -3.70 11.48 9.12
N GLU A 120 -4.25 12.31 10.01
CA GLU A 120 -4.44 13.75 9.76
C GLU A 120 -3.10 14.51 9.75
N GLU A 121 -2.14 14.13 10.61
CA GLU A 121 -0.77 14.68 10.64
C GLU A 121 -0.06 14.54 9.27
N VAL A 122 -0.37 13.49 8.51
CA VAL A 122 0.18 13.23 7.18
C VAL A 122 -0.80 13.57 6.06
N HIS A 123 -1.86 14.32 6.38
CA HIS A 123 -2.81 14.91 5.45
C HIS A 123 -3.61 13.90 4.61
N VAL A 124 -3.80 12.68 5.11
CA VAL A 124 -4.70 11.68 4.51
C VAL A 124 -6.14 11.97 4.95
N ASP A 125 -7.09 11.88 4.02
CA ASP A 125 -8.52 12.00 4.32
C ASP A 125 -9.05 10.63 4.79
N ALA A 126 -8.76 10.30 6.05
CA ALA A 126 -9.15 9.02 6.63
C ALA A 126 -10.57 9.05 7.21
N HIS A 127 -11.40 8.10 6.79
CA HIS A 127 -12.76 7.89 7.32
C HIS A 127 -12.87 6.46 7.81
N TYR A 128 -12.93 6.29 9.12
CA TYR A 128 -12.96 4.98 9.76
C TYR A 128 -14.39 4.60 10.17
N TYR A 129 -14.72 3.32 10.00
CA TYR A 129 -15.83 2.72 10.72
C TYR A 129 -15.38 2.48 12.18
N GLU A 130 -16.00 3.18 13.12
CA GLU A 130 -15.72 3.05 14.54
C GLU A 130 -16.76 2.15 15.23
N GLN A 131 -16.31 1.19 16.02
CA GLN A 131 -17.16 0.22 16.70
C GLN A 131 -16.65 -0.08 18.14
N ASP A 132 -17.50 -0.67 18.98
CA ASP A 132 -17.25 -0.80 20.43
C ASP A 132 -16.98 -2.27 20.85
N GLU A 133 -17.14 -3.23 19.94
CA GLU A 133 -17.07 -4.65 20.21
C GLU A 133 -15.62 -5.18 20.28
N GLU A 134 -14.75 -4.71 19.39
CA GLU A 134 -13.36 -5.13 19.29
C GLU A 134 -12.40 -3.94 19.43
N PRO A 135 -11.23 -4.10 20.07
CA PRO A 135 -10.23 -3.05 20.14
C PRO A 135 -9.60 -2.80 18.76
N THR A 136 -9.00 -1.63 18.57
CA THR A 136 -8.24 -1.29 17.38
C THR A 136 -7.14 -2.32 17.12
N GLY A 137 -7.02 -2.73 15.84
CA GLY A 137 -6.01 -3.69 15.41
C GLY A 137 -4.59 -3.18 15.65
N THR A 138 -3.68 -4.10 15.93
CA THR A 138 -2.28 -3.82 16.24
C THR A 138 -1.35 -4.72 15.44
N CYS A 139 -0.16 -4.22 15.11
CA CYS A 139 0.89 -5.02 14.51
C CYS A 139 2.16 -4.90 15.36
N ALA A 140 2.56 -5.98 16.01
CA ALA A 140 3.80 -6.01 16.77
C ALA A 140 4.94 -6.22 15.80
N ALA A 141 5.90 -5.30 15.83
CA ALA A 141 7.02 -5.30 14.92
C ALA A 141 8.32 -5.45 15.71
N CYS A 142 8.69 -6.72 15.92
CA CYS A 142 9.76 -7.18 16.80
C CYS A 142 11.11 -7.18 16.05
N ILE A 143 11.98 -6.23 16.38
CA ILE A 143 13.24 -5.98 15.66
C ILE A 143 14.39 -6.70 16.36
N THR A 144 15.18 -7.50 15.61
CA THR A 144 16.37 -8.21 16.10
C THR A 144 17.52 -8.08 15.09
N GLY A 145 18.50 -7.23 15.40
CA GLY A 145 19.52 -6.84 14.41
C GLY A 145 18.85 -6.23 13.18
N ASP A 146 19.14 -6.77 12.00
CA ASP A 146 18.54 -6.33 10.73
C ASP A 146 17.21 -7.02 10.41
N ASN A 147 16.69 -7.89 11.30
CA ASN A 147 15.48 -8.65 11.06
C ASN A 147 14.27 -8.04 11.77
N ARG A 148 13.09 -8.23 11.19
CA ARG A 148 11.83 -7.77 11.80
C ARG A 148 10.72 -8.80 11.67
N SER A 149 10.29 -9.37 12.78
CA SER A 149 9.11 -10.25 12.81
C SER A 149 7.85 -9.44 13.06
N LEU A 150 6.88 -9.53 12.14
CA LEU A 150 5.58 -8.88 12.22
C LEU A 150 4.51 -9.87 12.68
N VAL A 151 3.76 -9.47 13.70
CA VAL A 151 2.61 -10.23 14.21
C VAL A 151 1.39 -9.30 14.24
N ALA A 152 0.47 -9.50 13.30
CA ALA A 152 -0.73 -8.68 13.17
C ALA A 152 -1.90 -9.28 13.95
N ASN A 153 -2.40 -8.56 14.94
CA ASN A 153 -3.70 -8.80 15.55
C ASN A 153 -4.73 -7.85 14.92
N LEU A 154 -5.51 -8.37 13.97
CA LEU A 154 -6.43 -7.54 13.18
C LEU A 154 -7.55 -6.91 14.04
N ALA A 155 -8.08 -7.63 15.04
CA ALA A 155 -9.14 -7.16 15.93
C ALA A 155 -10.23 -6.36 15.18
N ALA A 156 -10.45 -5.08 15.51
CA ALA A 156 -11.41 -4.20 14.84
C ALA A 156 -11.27 -4.14 13.32
N ALA A 157 -10.07 -4.30 12.75
CA ALA A 157 -9.90 -4.28 11.29
C ALA A 157 -10.70 -5.40 10.60
N ASN A 158 -10.91 -6.55 11.26
CA ASN A 158 -11.77 -7.64 10.76
C ASN A 158 -13.27 -7.32 10.82
N CYS A 159 -13.65 -6.25 11.51
CA CYS A 159 -15.05 -5.88 11.74
C CYS A 159 -15.59 -4.93 10.67
N TYR A 160 -14.84 -4.60 9.62
CA TYR A 160 -15.34 -3.70 8.58
C TYR A 160 -16.66 -4.21 7.97
N LYS A 161 -17.69 -3.36 7.97
CA LYS A 161 -19.01 -3.68 7.43
C LYS A 161 -19.35 -2.74 6.28
N LYS A 162 -19.49 -3.30 5.08
CA LYS A 162 -19.85 -2.58 3.85
C LYS A 162 -21.12 -1.72 4.03
N ASP A 163 -22.18 -2.32 4.54
CA ASP A 163 -23.51 -1.73 4.71
C ASP A 163 -23.54 -0.60 5.74
N LYS A 164 -22.65 -0.64 6.74
CA LYS A 164 -22.56 0.38 7.79
C LYS A 164 -21.56 1.49 7.49
N HIS A 165 -20.78 1.39 6.41
CA HIS A 165 -19.73 2.37 6.12
C HIS A 165 -19.59 2.69 4.62
N LEU A 166 -19.22 1.71 3.79
CA LEU A 166 -18.98 1.95 2.35
C LEU A 166 -20.27 2.31 1.58
N ASP A 167 -21.41 1.79 2.02
CA ASP A 167 -22.72 2.05 1.40
C ASP A 167 -23.36 3.36 1.85
N LEU A 168 -22.81 4.03 2.87
CA LEU A 168 -23.27 5.36 3.27
C LEU A 168 -23.00 6.36 2.15
N GLU A 169 -23.97 7.21 1.84
CA GLU A 169 -23.94 8.09 0.67
C GLU A 169 -22.75 9.05 0.72
N GLU A 170 -22.48 9.63 1.89
CA GLU A 170 -21.37 10.53 2.16
C GLU A 170 -20.01 9.88 1.90
N ASN A 171 -19.85 8.61 2.28
CA ASN A 171 -18.62 7.86 2.09
C ASN A 171 -18.47 7.41 0.64
N TRP A 172 -19.55 6.92 0.03
CA TRP A 172 -19.54 6.49 -1.37
C TRP A 172 -19.19 7.63 -2.32
N LYS A 173 -19.63 8.87 -2.04
CA LYS A 173 -19.22 10.06 -2.80
C LYS A 173 -17.71 10.27 -2.84
N LEU A 174 -16.97 9.88 -1.80
CA LEU A 174 -15.49 9.95 -1.79
C LEU A 174 -14.89 8.89 -2.73
N VAL A 175 -15.48 7.69 -2.79
CA VAL A 175 -15.11 6.65 -3.75
C VAL A 175 -15.36 7.11 -5.18
N GLU A 176 -16.48 7.78 -5.44
CA GLU A 176 -16.85 8.28 -6.76
C GLU A 176 -15.93 9.40 -7.26
N LYS A 177 -15.32 10.18 -6.38
CA LYS A 177 -14.33 11.21 -6.74
C LYS A 177 -13.00 10.62 -7.23
N ALA A 178 -12.62 9.45 -6.71
CA ALA A 178 -11.32 8.87 -7.00
C ALA A 178 -11.16 8.50 -8.48
N LYS A 179 -9.93 8.65 -8.98
CA LYS A 179 -9.47 8.22 -10.30
C LYS A 179 -8.67 6.91 -10.23
N VAL A 180 -7.97 6.72 -9.12
CA VAL A 180 -7.14 5.55 -8.82
C VAL A 180 -7.61 4.94 -7.50
N TYR A 181 -7.82 3.63 -7.51
CA TYR A 181 -8.15 2.84 -6.33
C TYR A 181 -6.98 1.93 -6.00
N TYR A 182 -6.64 1.76 -4.73
CA TYR A 182 -5.66 0.80 -4.26
C TYR A 182 -6.15 0.04 -3.05
N ILE A 183 -6.17 -1.29 -3.14
CA ILE A 183 -6.56 -2.16 -2.03
C ILE A 183 -5.53 -3.29 -1.91
N ALA A 184 -4.83 -3.36 -0.78
CA ALA A 184 -3.95 -4.49 -0.48
C ALA A 184 -4.75 -5.80 -0.37
N GLY A 185 -4.18 -6.91 -0.84
CA GLY A 185 -4.77 -8.24 -0.78
C GLY A 185 -5.13 -8.71 0.63
N PHE A 186 -4.50 -8.17 1.68
CA PHE A 186 -4.89 -8.41 3.07
C PHE A 186 -6.38 -8.15 3.34
N PHE A 187 -7.00 -7.19 2.66
CA PHE A 187 -8.42 -6.86 2.87
C PHE A 187 -9.38 -7.92 2.29
N LEU A 188 -8.89 -8.84 1.45
CA LEU A 188 -9.65 -10.02 0.97
C LEU A 188 -10.03 -10.97 2.12
N THR A 189 -9.34 -10.87 3.26
CA THR A 189 -9.62 -11.63 4.48
C THR A 189 -10.77 -11.03 5.30
N VAL A 190 -11.18 -9.80 4.98
CA VAL A 190 -12.14 -9.01 5.78
C VAL A 190 -13.45 -8.79 5.04
N SER A 191 -13.40 -8.17 3.87
CA SER A 191 -14.63 -7.72 3.18
C SER A 191 -14.47 -7.77 1.66
N LEU A 192 -14.55 -8.99 1.11
CA LEU A 192 -14.53 -9.22 -0.34
C LEU A 192 -15.63 -8.43 -1.05
N GLU A 193 -16.81 -8.32 -0.45
CA GLU A 193 -17.96 -7.60 -0.97
C GLU A 193 -17.70 -6.10 -1.14
N SER A 194 -16.92 -5.49 -0.24
CA SER A 194 -16.48 -4.09 -0.37
C SER A 194 -15.53 -3.92 -1.53
N ILE A 195 -14.54 -4.83 -1.63
CA ILE A 195 -13.55 -4.82 -2.72
C ILE A 195 -14.24 -4.96 -4.06
N LEU A 196 -15.15 -5.94 -4.20
CA LEU A 196 -15.89 -6.16 -5.44
C LEU A 196 -16.77 -4.96 -5.82
N LYS A 197 -17.39 -4.26 -4.85
CA LYS A 197 -18.17 -3.04 -5.14
C LYS A 197 -17.27 -1.95 -5.73
N VAL A 198 -16.13 -1.68 -5.10
CA VAL A 198 -15.17 -0.66 -5.58
C VAL A 198 -14.57 -1.05 -6.94
N ALA A 199 -14.16 -2.32 -7.10
CA ALA A 199 -13.54 -2.82 -8.32
C ALA A 199 -14.49 -2.79 -9.52
N LYS A 200 -15.77 -3.16 -9.32
CA LYS A 200 -16.81 -3.05 -10.36
C LYS A 200 -17.08 -1.60 -10.72
N HIS A 201 -17.24 -0.72 -9.73
CA HIS A 201 -17.40 0.71 -9.99
C HIS A 201 -16.24 1.27 -10.82
N ALA A 202 -14.99 0.90 -10.49
CA ALA A 202 -13.82 1.32 -11.24
C ALA A 202 -13.87 0.83 -12.70
N SER A 203 -14.20 -0.45 -12.91
CA SER A 203 -14.32 -1.06 -14.24
C SER A 203 -15.39 -0.38 -15.10
N GLU A 204 -16.60 -0.21 -14.55
CA GLU A 204 -17.76 0.39 -15.23
C GLU A 204 -17.50 1.84 -15.66
N ASN A 205 -16.74 2.58 -14.84
CA ASN A 205 -16.43 3.99 -15.06
C ASN A 205 -15.05 4.22 -15.70
N ASN A 206 -14.39 3.15 -16.17
CA ASN A 206 -13.07 3.20 -16.80
C ASN A 206 -12.00 3.91 -15.93
N LYS A 207 -12.04 3.69 -14.63
CA LYS A 207 -11.03 4.17 -13.66
C LYS A 207 -10.01 3.07 -13.38
N LEU A 208 -8.91 3.41 -12.69
CA LEU A 208 -7.82 2.47 -12.41
C LEU A 208 -8.05 1.75 -11.07
N PHE A 209 -8.16 0.43 -11.09
CA PHE A 209 -8.19 -0.40 -9.88
C PHE A 209 -6.86 -1.14 -9.69
N CYS A 210 -6.18 -0.84 -8.58
CA CYS A 210 -4.88 -1.41 -8.24
C CYS A 210 -5.01 -2.33 -7.02
N MET A 211 -4.27 -3.44 -7.02
CA MET A 211 -4.26 -4.40 -5.91
C MET A 211 -2.85 -4.95 -5.68
N ASN A 212 -2.56 -5.35 -4.46
CA ASN A 212 -1.32 -6.02 -4.09
C ASN A 212 -1.60 -7.50 -3.75
N LEU A 213 -0.70 -8.42 -4.11
CA LEU A 213 -0.74 -9.82 -3.66
C LEU A 213 -0.56 -9.93 -2.14
N SER A 214 0.17 -8.98 -1.55
CA SER A 214 0.34 -8.70 -0.11
C SER A 214 1.07 -9.76 0.72
N ALA A 215 0.77 -11.04 0.53
CA ALA A 215 1.48 -12.13 1.20
C ALA A 215 1.23 -13.48 0.51
N PRO A 216 2.17 -14.44 0.63
CA PRO A 216 1.98 -15.80 0.13
C PRO A 216 0.69 -16.47 0.62
N PHE A 217 0.30 -16.22 1.88
CA PHE A 217 -0.89 -16.83 2.47
C PHE A 217 -2.20 -16.35 1.80
N ILE A 218 -2.22 -15.14 1.23
CA ILE A 218 -3.37 -14.65 0.45
C ILE A 218 -3.52 -15.50 -0.81
N CYS A 219 -2.41 -15.78 -1.50
CA CYS A 219 -2.41 -16.63 -2.69
C CYS A 219 -2.82 -18.07 -2.36
N GLN A 220 -2.44 -18.59 -1.20
CA GLN A 220 -2.67 -19.98 -0.77
C GLN A 220 -4.08 -20.21 -0.23
N PHE A 221 -4.55 -19.36 0.68
CA PHE A 221 -5.79 -19.60 1.44
C PHE A 221 -6.97 -18.73 0.99
N PHE A 222 -6.70 -17.64 0.26
CA PHE A 222 -7.71 -16.72 -0.24
C PHE A 222 -7.69 -16.63 -1.77
N LYS A 223 -7.18 -17.67 -2.45
CA LYS A 223 -7.12 -17.79 -3.92
C LYS A 223 -8.46 -17.45 -4.57
N ASP A 224 -9.54 -18.05 -4.09
CA ASP A 224 -10.87 -17.87 -4.68
C ASP A 224 -11.36 -16.43 -4.56
N ASN A 225 -11.08 -15.76 -3.43
CA ASN A 225 -11.40 -14.34 -3.23
C ASN A 225 -10.55 -13.46 -4.16
N LEU A 226 -9.24 -13.72 -4.22
CA LEU A 226 -8.30 -12.99 -5.09
C LEU A 226 -8.72 -13.10 -6.56
N MET A 227 -9.06 -14.31 -7.02
CA MET A 227 -9.42 -14.57 -8.41
C MET A 227 -10.80 -14.03 -8.80
N GLN A 228 -11.71 -13.80 -7.85
CA GLN A 228 -12.95 -13.04 -8.11
C GLN A 228 -12.68 -11.56 -8.39
N VAL A 229 -11.65 -10.97 -7.77
CA VAL A 229 -11.28 -9.56 -7.95
C VAL A 229 -10.35 -9.35 -9.13
N MET A 230 -9.50 -10.33 -9.44
CA MET A 230 -8.48 -10.27 -10.50
C MET A 230 -8.97 -9.73 -11.85
N PRO A 231 -10.19 -10.06 -12.35
CA PRO A 231 -10.69 -9.50 -13.61
C PRO A 231 -10.78 -7.97 -13.65
N TYR A 232 -10.92 -7.32 -12.49
CA TYR A 232 -11.03 -5.87 -12.40
C TYR A 232 -9.69 -5.17 -12.22
N VAL A 233 -8.63 -5.90 -11.85
CA VAL A 233 -7.31 -5.34 -11.56
C VAL A 233 -6.66 -4.79 -12.84
N ASP A 234 -6.37 -3.49 -12.83
CA ASP A 234 -5.58 -2.78 -13.84
C ASP A 234 -4.08 -2.81 -13.51
N VAL A 235 -3.70 -2.65 -12.24
CA VAL A 235 -2.31 -2.76 -11.79
C VAL A 235 -2.21 -3.75 -10.64
N LEU A 236 -1.48 -4.84 -10.85
CA LEU A 236 -1.20 -5.84 -9.81
C LEU A 236 0.24 -5.64 -9.30
N PHE A 237 0.37 -5.42 -8.00
CA PHE A 237 1.65 -5.35 -7.30
C PHE A 237 1.93 -6.67 -6.56
N GLY A 238 3.20 -6.98 -6.36
CA GLY A 238 3.66 -7.99 -5.43
C GLY A 238 5.19 -8.05 -5.35
N ASN A 239 5.71 -8.92 -4.50
CA ASN A 239 7.13 -9.29 -4.48
C ASN A 239 7.37 -10.67 -5.10
N GLU A 240 8.63 -11.08 -5.23
CA GLU A 240 9.06 -12.34 -5.82
C GLU A 240 8.50 -13.57 -5.10
N THR A 241 8.35 -13.48 -3.77
CA THR A 241 7.86 -14.59 -2.95
C THR A 241 6.36 -14.77 -3.13
N GLU A 242 5.61 -13.66 -3.13
CA GLU A 242 4.18 -13.62 -3.43
C GLU A 242 3.91 -14.05 -4.86
N ALA A 243 4.68 -13.58 -5.84
CA ALA A 243 4.56 -13.96 -7.24
C ALA A 243 4.79 -15.46 -7.43
N THR A 244 5.81 -16.03 -6.76
CA THR A 244 6.08 -17.47 -6.79
C THR A 244 4.93 -18.26 -6.16
N ALA A 245 4.39 -17.80 -5.04
CA ALA A 245 3.21 -18.41 -4.41
C ALA A 245 1.99 -18.34 -5.34
N PHE A 246 1.72 -17.17 -5.94
CA PHE A 246 0.65 -16.99 -6.90
C PHE A 246 0.79 -17.92 -8.10
N ALA A 247 1.98 -17.99 -8.71
CA ALA A 247 2.25 -18.85 -9.86
C ALA A 247 2.02 -20.33 -9.55
N LYS A 248 2.42 -20.78 -8.36
CA LYS A 248 2.17 -22.14 -7.89
C LYS A 248 0.68 -22.40 -7.77
N GLU A 249 -0.05 -21.51 -7.11
CA GLU A 249 -1.49 -21.69 -6.87
C GLU A 249 -2.32 -21.49 -8.16
N GLN A 250 -1.80 -20.83 -9.19
CA GLN A 250 -2.44 -20.70 -10.52
C GLN A 250 -1.95 -21.73 -11.54
N ASP A 251 -1.13 -22.72 -11.14
CA ASP A 251 -0.59 -23.76 -12.02
C ASP A 251 0.15 -23.19 -13.26
N PHE A 252 0.90 -22.10 -13.08
CA PHE A 252 1.61 -21.44 -14.19
C PHE A 252 2.82 -22.21 -14.72
N ASP A 253 3.26 -23.27 -14.04
CA ASP A 253 4.40 -24.13 -14.41
C ASP A 253 5.69 -23.35 -14.73
N THR A 254 6.03 -22.37 -13.89
CA THR A 254 7.27 -21.60 -13.99
C THR A 254 7.64 -21.00 -12.64
N LYS A 255 8.94 -20.80 -12.42
CA LYS A 255 9.51 -20.01 -11.31
C LYS A 255 10.19 -18.72 -11.79
N ASP A 256 10.22 -18.49 -13.10
CA ASP A 256 10.81 -17.28 -13.67
C ASP A 256 9.86 -16.09 -13.45
N ILE A 257 10.34 -15.07 -12.73
CA ILE A 257 9.52 -13.91 -12.34
C ILE A 257 8.97 -13.14 -13.54
N LYS A 258 9.73 -13.07 -14.65
CA LYS A 258 9.28 -12.39 -15.88
C LYS A 258 8.13 -13.15 -16.52
N GLU A 259 8.21 -14.47 -16.59
CA GLU A 259 7.10 -15.28 -17.11
C GLU A 259 5.89 -15.34 -16.18
N ILE A 260 6.11 -15.33 -14.86
CA ILE A 260 5.00 -15.19 -13.90
C ILE A 260 4.29 -13.86 -14.13
N ALA A 261 5.03 -12.75 -14.24
CA ALA A 261 4.47 -11.43 -14.51
C ALA A 261 3.66 -11.43 -15.83
N ARG A 262 4.20 -12.02 -16.90
CA ARG A 262 3.51 -12.12 -18.20
C ARG A 262 2.21 -12.93 -18.12
N LYS A 263 2.23 -14.08 -17.45
CA LYS A 263 1.03 -14.92 -17.30
C LYS A 263 -0.03 -14.23 -16.44
N ALA A 264 0.37 -13.58 -15.34
CA ALA A 264 -0.53 -12.79 -14.51
C ALA A 264 -1.13 -11.61 -15.29
N GLN A 265 -0.33 -10.94 -16.13
CA GLN A 265 -0.77 -9.85 -16.99
C GLN A 265 -1.87 -10.32 -17.95
N ALA A 266 -1.68 -11.49 -18.56
CA ALA A 266 -2.59 -12.07 -19.55
C ALA A 266 -3.88 -12.70 -18.98
N LEU A 267 -4.07 -12.72 -17.65
CA LEU A 267 -5.29 -13.25 -17.04
C LEU A 267 -6.54 -12.53 -17.57
N PRO A 268 -7.72 -13.18 -17.54
CA PRO A 268 -8.97 -12.55 -17.96
C PRO A 268 -9.18 -11.19 -17.30
N LYS A 269 -9.66 -10.22 -18.08
CA LYS A 269 -9.92 -8.85 -17.64
C LYS A 269 -11.30 -8.39 -18.08
N ASP A 270 -12.02 -7.72 -17.19
CA ASP A 270 -13.37 -7.22 -17.41
C ASP A 270 -13.36 -5.98 -18.32
N ASN A 271 -12.80 -4.87 -17.86
CA ASN A 271 -12.64 -3.66 -18.68
C ASN A 271 -11.59 -3.86 -19.80
N LYS A 272 -12.06 -4.07 -21.03
CA LYS A 272 -11.22 -4.23 -22.23
C LYS A 272 -10.56 -2.93 -22.73
N LYS A 273 -10.95 -1.76 -22.22
CA LYS A 273 -10.36 -0.47 -22.59
C LYS A 273 -8.98 -0.25 -21.96
N ARG A 274 -8.62 -1.03 -20.94
CA ARG A 274 -7.35 -0.96 -20.23
C ARG A 274 -6.68 -2.33 -20.27
N GLN A 275 -5.37 -2.34 -20.46
CA GLN A 275 -4.56 -3.54 -20.31
C GLN A 275 -4.08 -3.65 -18.87
N ARG A 276 -3.97 -4.87 -18.35
CA ARG A 276 -3.36 -5.09 -17.03
C ARG A 276 -1.87 -4.77 -17.11
N VAL A 277 -1.35 -4.19 -16.04
CA VAL A 277 0.07 -4.03 -15.73
C VAL A 277 0.37 -4.88 -14.50
N VAL A 278 1.47 -5.62 -14.51
CA VAL A 278 1.93 -6.39 -13.35
C VAL A 278 3.32 -5.90 -12.96
N VAL A 279 3.49 -5.52 -11.71
CA VAL A 279 4.75 -4.97 -11.16
C VAL A 279 5.22 -5.86 -10.02
N ILE A 280 6.36 -6.52 -10.19
CA ILE A 280 6.94 -7.44 -9.22
C ILE A 280 8.27 -6.86 -8.73
N THR A 281 8.33 -6.57 -7.44
CA THR A 281 9.54 -6.16 -6.73
C THR A 281 10.39 -7.40 -6.37
N GLN A 282 11.71 -7.23 -6.24
CA GLN A 282 12.66 -8.32 -5.97
C GLN A 282 13.72 -7.90 -4.93
N GLY A 283 13.30 -7.15 -3.91
CA GLY A 283 14.19 -6.55 -2.92
C GLY A 283 15.25 -5.66 -3.57
N LYS A 284 16.51 -6.11 -3.55
CA LYS A 284 17.66 -5.41 -4.14
C LYS A 284 17.83 -5.62 -5.66
N ASP A 285 17.16 -6.62 -6.21
CA ASP A 285 17.23 -6.97 -7.63
C ASP A 285 16.23 -6.13 -8.45
N GLU A 286 16.34 -6.18 -9.77
CA GLU A 286 15.52 -5.34 -10.67
C GLU A 286 14.01 -5.54 -10.44
N THR A 287 13.24 -4.45 -10.43
CA THR A 287 11.77 -4.56 -10.48
C THR A 287 11.34 -4.95 -11.89
N VAL A 288 10.46 -5.95 -11.99
CA VAL A 288 9.91 -6.45 -13.25
C VAL A 288 8.53 -5.83 -13.47
N MET A 289 8.31 -5.25 -14.65
CA MET A 289 7.01 -4.76 -15.08
C MET A 289 6.57 -5.45 -16.37
N ALA A 290 5.46 -6.20 -16.31
CA ALA A 290 4.84 -6.79 -17.50
C ALA A 290 3.70 -5.90 -18.00
N LEU A 291 3.78 -5.57 -19.29
CA LEU A 291 2.77 -4.88 -20.09
C LEU A 291 2.18 -5.88 -21.10
N SER A 292 1.18 -5.47 -21.87
CA SER A 292 0.50 -6.35 -22.84
C SER A 292 1.42 -6.90 -23.94
N ASP A 293 2.46 -6.15 -24.32
CA ASP A 293 3.31 -6.42 -25.47
C ASP A 293 4.79 -6.66 -25.09
N LYS A 294 5.20 -6.30 -23.87
CA LYS A 294 6.59 -6.37 -23.44
C LYS A 294 6.74 -6.54 -21.94
N ILE A 295 7.96 -6.92 -21.55
CA ILE A 295 8.42 -6.90 -20.16
C ILE A 295 9.55 -5.89 -20.08
N GLU A 296 9.48 -5.01 -19.09
CA GLU A 296 10.53 -4.04 -18.77
C GLU A 296 11.10 -4.35 -17.40
N THR A 297 12.37 -3.99 -17.20
CA THR A 297 13.03 -4.12 -15.91
C THR A 297 13.64 -2.79 -15.49
N PHE A 298 13.61 -2.53 -14.19
CA PHE A 298 14.05 -1.28 -13.59
C PHE A 298 15.06 -1.58 -12.49
N PRO A 299 16.33 -1.15 -12.64
CA PRO A 299 17.32 -1.34 -11.60
C PRO A 299 16.95 -0.52 -10.36
N VAL A 300 17.05 -1.13 -9.18
CA VAL A 300 16.77 -0.47 -7.90
C VAL A 300 17.89 0.52 -7.56
N VAL A 301 17.54 1.62 -6.92
CA VAL A 301 18.52 2.58 -6.36
C VAL A 301 19.38 1.86 -5.33
N LYS A 302 20.70 1.80 -5.58
CA LYS A 302 21.64 1.12 -4.69
C LYS A 302 21.78 1.89 -3.37
N THR A 303 21.54 1.20 -2.26
CA THR A 303 21.81 1.70 -0.90
C THR A 303 22.95 0.92 -0.29
N ASP A 304 23.91 1.61 0.34
CA ASP A 304 24.93 0.95 1.15
C ASP A 304 24.23 0.25 2.33
N PRO A 305 24.44 -1.07 2.56
CA PRO A 305 23.77 -1.82 3.61
C PRO A 305 23.83 -1.17 5.00
N LYS A 306 24.88 -0.40 5.30
CA LYS A 306 25.01 0.30 6.59
C LYS A 306 23.96 1.39 6.84
N TYR A 307 23.30 1.87 5.77
CA TYR A 307 22.21 2.84 5.87
C TYR A 307 20.84 2.17 5.88
N ILE A 308 20.75 0.87 5.60
CA ILE A 308 19.49 0.14 5.68
C ILE A 308 19.20 -0.10 7.16
N VAL A 309 18.14 0.53 7.66
CA VAL A 309 17.69 0.45 9.05
C VAL A 309 16.56 -0.56 9.19
N ASP A 310 15.62 -0.58 8.23
CA ASP A 310 14.43 -1.42 8.30
C ASP A 310 13.86 -1.71 6.91
N THR A 311 13.77 -2.97 6.48
CA THR A 311 13.15 -3.30 5.20
C THR A 311 11.62 -3.37 5.25
N ASN A 312 11.02 -3.28 6.44
CA ASN A 312 9.57 -3.28 6.60
C ASN A 312 8.92 -2.06 5.96
N GLY A 313 7.78 -2.26 5.31
CA GLY A 313 7.07 -1.21 4.61
C GLY A 313 7.75 -0.76 3.31
N ALA A 314 8.88 -1.36 2.89
CA ALA A 314 9.51 -1.03 1.60
C ALA A 314 8.58 -1.32 0.42
N GLY A 315 7.82 -2.41 0.47
CA GLY A 315 6.79 -2.73 -0.51
C GLY A 315 5.63 -1.73 -0.49
N ASP A 316 5.14 -1.35 0.70
CA ASP A 316 4.09 -0.34 0.85
C ASP A 316 4.54 1.03 0.32
N ALA A 317 5.81 1.38 0.57
CA ALA A 317 6.48 2.59 0.11
C ALA A 317 6.67 2.62 -1.39
N PHE A 318 7.11 1.49 -1.96
CA PHE A 318 7.16 1.31 -3.40
C PHE A 318 5.79 1.60 -4.02
N VAL A 319 4.73 0.98 -3.49
CA VAL A 319 3.38 1.21 -4.01
C VAL A 319 2.94 2.67 -3.80
N GLY A 320 3.22 3.27 -2.64
CA GLY A 320 2.89 4.68 -2.38
C GLY A 320 3.54 5.65 -3.36
N GLY A 321 4.83 5.48 -3.65
CA GLY A 321 5.54 6.27 -4.65
C GLY A 321 5.05 5.99 -6.08
N PHE A 322 4.67 4.75 -6.39
CA PHE A 322 4.05 4.46 -7.69
C PHE A 322 2.71 5.19 -7.83
N LEU A 323 1.87 5.13 -6.80
CA LEU A 323 0.53 5.73 -6.79
C LEU A 323 0.58 7.26 -6.83
N SER A 324 1.61 7.89 -6.24
CA SER A 324 1.78 9.35 -6.26
C SER A 324 1.92 9.89 -7.68
N GLU A 325 2.62 9.18 -8.55
CA GLU A 325 2.77 9.56 -9.96
C GLU A 325 1.61 9.05 -10.81
N LEU A 326 1.06 7.87 -10.50
CA LEU A 326 -0.05 7.28 -11.24
C LEU A 326 -1.32 8.15 -11.17
N VAL A 327 -1.64 8.71 -9.99
CA VAL A 327 -2.81 9.60 -9.83
C VAL A 327 -2.65 10.93 -10.60
N GLN A 328 -1.41 11.29 -10.91
CA GLN A 328 -1.03 12.44 -11.73
C GLN A 328 -0.95 12.10 -13.23
N GLU A 329 -1.35 10.88 -13.61
CA GLU A 329 -1.38 10.40 -15.00
C GLU A 329 0.02 10.43 -15.65
N LYS A 330 1.08 10.23 -14.85
CA LYS A 330 2.47 10.20 -15.31
C LYS A 330 2.78 8.87 -16.02
N PRO A 331 3.82 8.85 -16.88
CA PRO A 331 4.30 7.61 -17.50
C PRO A 331 4.72 6.54 -16.47
N LEU A 332 4.51 5.26 -16.80
CA LEU A 332 4.78 4.15 -15.87
C LEU A 332 6.25 4.05 -15.43
N ASP A 333 7.20 4.43 -16.29
CA ASP A 333 8.61 4.48 -15.92
C ASP A 333 8.89 5.55 -14.85
N GLN A 334 8.17 6.68 -14.89
CA GLN A 334 8.21 7.70 -13.84
C GLN A 334 7.58 7.17 -12.55
N CYS A 335 6.48 6.43 -12.63
CA CYS A 335 5.87 5.76 -11.47
C CYS A 335 6.84 4.80 -10.79
N VAL A 336 7.58 3.98 -11.56
CA VAL A 336 8.57 3.05 -10.99
C VAL A 336 9.76 3.81 -10.38
N LYS A 337 10.21 4.91 -10.98
CA LYS A 337 11.27 5.76 -10.37
C LYS A 337 10.84 6.34 -9.03
N ALA A 338 9.62 6.87 -8.94
CA ALA A 338 9.06 7.39 -7.68
C ALA A 338 8.90 6.29 -6.63
N ALA A 339 8.46 5.11 -7.07
CA ALA A 339 8.35 3.91 -6.23
C ALA A 339 9.71 3.51 -5.63
N HIS A 340 10.77 3.44 -6.46
CA HIS A 340 12.12 3.16 -5.99
C HIS A 340 12.65 4.22 -5.05
N TYR A 341 12.43 5.50 -5.36
CA TYR A 341 12.81 6.60 -4.48
C TYR A 341 12.14 6.48 -3.10
N ALA A 342 10.82 6.30 -3.07
CA ALA A 342 10.07 6.21 -1.83
C ALA A 342 10.54 5.00 -1.00
N ALA A 343 10.66 3.81 -1.60
CA ALA A 343 11.20 2.64 -0.94
C ALA A 343 12.62 2.88 -0.41
N ASN A 344 13.48 3.53 -1.19
CA ASN A 344 14.85 3.85 -0.80
C ASN A 344 14.92 4.76 0.45
N VAL A 345 14.03 5.74 0.55
CA VAL A 345 13.93 6.62 1.72
C VAL A 345 13.44 5.85 2.95
N ILE A 346 12.39 5.04 2.79
CA ILE A 346 11.78 4.32 3.92
C ILE A 346 12.74 3.29 4.51
N ILE A 347 13.50 2.56 3.68
CA ILE A 347 14.41 1.53 4.22
C ILE A 347 15.55 2.07 5.08
N GLN A 348 15.80 3.38 5.03
CA GLN A 348 16.84 4.06 5.80
C GLN A 348 16.33 4.60 7.15
N ARG A 349 15.10 4.25 7.52
CA ARG A 349 14.43 4.74 8.73
C ARG A 349 13.71 3.58 9.41
N ALA A 350 13.47 3.70 10.71
CA ALA A 350 12.71 2.70 11.43
C ALA A 350 11.23 2.80 11.05
N GLY A 351 10.63 1.65 10.71
CA GLY A 351 9.25 1.55 10.24
C GLY A 351 8.97 2.34 8.97
N CYS A 352 7.69 2.45 8.66
CA CYS A 352 7.23 3.16 7.47
C CYS A 352 7.15 4.68 7.76
N SER A 353 8.31 5.31 7.98
CA SER A 353 8.47 6.73 8.34
C SER A 353 9.32 7.49 7.32
N PHE A 354 9.09 8.79 7.16
CA PHE A 354 9.71 9.62 6.11
C PHE A 354 10.06 11.03 6.64
N PRO A 355 10.97 11.77 5.97
CA PRO A 355 11.21 13.19 6.28
C PRO A 355 9.99 14.04 5.92
N GLU A 356 9.94 15.29 6.40
CA GLU A 356 8.83 16.22 6.13
C GLU A 356 8.53 16.38 4.63
N LYS A 357 9.58 16.48 3.80
CA LYS A 357 9.46 16.68 2.35
C LYS A 357 10.22 15.61 1.55
N PRO A 358 9.67 15.13 0.43
CA PRO A 358 10.43 14.33 -0.52
C PRO A 358 11.44 15.20 -1.30
N ASP A 359 12.60 14.65 -1.61
CA ASP A 359 13.57 15.15 -2.60
C ASP A 359 13.53 14.27 -3.87
N PHE A 360 12.31 14.05 -4.38
CA PHE A 360 12.06 13.38 -5.65
C PHE A 360 11.85 14.43 -6.74
N LYS A 361 12.49 14.25 -7.91
CA LYS A 361 12.48 15.22 -9.02
C LYS A 361 11.76 14.70 -10.24
#